data_AF-A0A4V1UXV5-F1
#
_entry.id   AF-A0A4V1UXV5-F1
#
_cell.length_a   1.000
_cell.length_b   1.000
_cell.length_c   1.000
_cell.angle_alpha   90.00
_cell.angle_beta   90.00
_cell.angle_gamma   90.00
#
_symmetry.space_group_name_H-M   'P 1'
#
loop_
_entity.id
_entity.type
_entity.pdbx_description
1 polymer ?
#
loop_
_entity_poly.entity_id
_entity_poly.type
_entity_poly.pdbx_seq_one_letter_code
_entity_poly.pdbx_strand_id
1 'polypeptide(L)'
;MSAEKLSGQTARPEKESQEIPVSDVFPDFAVDPAEMTRRTSMLKDYVREHMSEGEDYGIVPGGMKPTLFKPGAEKLVAVFGLSPFVEITNRVEDWDSGFLAYEVKVRLVNKRTQNVEAEGVGSCNSRERRYKNQDAANVANTILKMAKKRALIDATLSATRASGMFTQDLEDLDLGAQSETPRSAREDGQQRPSRAAAASAAATTTNDVLTDAQHRAILAIAGRVFGRHSREEDLDRMVNKPLDQLSKSEASGLIDQLRGMLGESAPNARGGDGDATFSRATRNGDGR
;
A
#
# COMPACT_ATOMS: atom_id res chain seq x y z
N MET A 1 -39.36 -56.09 -42.41
CA MET A 1 -40.12 -55.12 -43.24
C MET A 1 -41.57 -55.16 -42.76
N SER A 2 -41.96 -54.60 -41.61
CA SER A 2 -41.66 -53.31 -40.97
C SER A 2 -42.62 -52.21 -41.39
N ALA A 3 -43.75 -52.05 -40.66
CA ALA A 3 -44.66 -50.89 -40.76
C ALA A 3 -45.69 -50.83 -39.60
N GLU A 4 -45.27 -50.85 -38.34
CA GLU A 4 -46.17 -50.41 -37.24
C GLU A 4 -46.15 -48.87 -37.15
N LYS A 5 -47.33 -48.26 -37.23
CA LYS A 5 -47.52 -46.81 -37.01
C LYS A 5 -48.17 -46.59 -35.65
N LEU A 6 -47.36 -46.35 -34.62
CA LEU A 6 -47.85 -46.04 -33.29
C LEU A 6 -48.34 -44.59 -33.20
N SER A 7 -49.59 -44.40 -32.75
CA SER A 7 -50.21 -43.07 -32.59
C SER A 7 -49.78 -42.40 -31.29
N GLY A 8 -48.69 -41.63 -31.31
CA GLY A 8 -48.25 -40.83 -30.17
C GLY A 8 -48.92 -39.45 -30.10
N GLN A 9 -49.91 -39.28 -29.22
CA GLN A 9 -50.43 -37.96 -28.86
C GLN A 9 -49.45 -37.24 -27.92
N THR A 10 -48.78 -36.19 -28.41
CA THR A 10 -47.93 -35.33 -27.58
C THR A 10 -48.73 -34.19 -26.95
N ALA A 11 -49.41 -34.50 -25.84
CA ALA A 11 -50.00 -33.46 -25.00
C ALA A 11 -48.90 -32.50 -24.51
N ARG A 12 -49.06 -31.21 -24.80
CA ARG A 12 -48.21 -30.15 -24.21
C ARG A 12 -48.78 -29.80 -22.84
N PRO A 13 -47.96 -29.64 -21.78
CA PRO A 13 -48.46 -29.07 -20.54
C PRO A 13 -48.83 -27.61 -20.79
N GLU A 14 -50.09 -27.26 -20.55
CA GLU A 14 -50.54 -25.88 -20.57
C GLU A 14 -49.93 -25.13 -19.38
N LYS A 15 -49.36 -23.95 -19.61
CA LYS A 15 -48.86 -23.10 -18.52
C LYS A 15 -50.04 -22.41 -17.86
N GLU A 16 -50.50 -23.00 -16.77
CA GLU A 16 -51.43 -22.37 -15.82
C GLU A 16 -50.85 -21.03 -15.36
N SER A 17 -51.47 -19.95 -15.84
CA SER A 17 -50.99 -18.58 -15.63
C SER A 17 -51.54 -18.07 -14.31
N GLN A 18 -50.76 -18.25 -13.23
CA GLN A 18 -51.12 -17.75 -11.90
C GLN A 18 -51.19 -16.22 -11.92
N GLU A 19 -52.40 -15.68 -11.72
CA GLU A 19 -52.63 -14.25 -11.62
C GLU A 19 -52.04 -13.72 -10.30
N ILE A 20 -51.05 -12.84 -10.41
CA ILE A 20 -50.42 -12.20 -9.24
C ILE A 20 -51.37 -11.08 -8.73
N PRO A 21 -51.76 -11.08 -7.44
CA PRO A 21 -52.72 -10.10 -6.93
C PRO A 21 -52.17 -8.67 -6.99
N VAL A 22 -52.97 -7.76 -7.55
CA VAL A 22 -52.58 -6.38 -7.93
C VAL A 22 -52.30 -5.43 -6.75
N SER A 23 -52.25 -5.95 -5.52
CA SER A 23 -51.82 -5.21 -4.33
C SER A 23 -50.30 -5.14 -4.17
N ASP A 24 -49.55 -6.09 -4.76
CA ASP A 24 -48.11 -6.28 -4.56
C ASP A 24 -47.26 -5.55 -5.63
N VAL A 25 -47.64 -4.31 -5.96
CA VAL A 25 -47.07 -3.51 -7.07
C VAL A 25 -46.20 -2.34 -6.55
N PHE A 26 -46.22 -2.08 -5.25
CA PHE A 26 -45.39 -1.06 -4.61
C PHE A 26 -44.18 -1.71 -3.92
N PRO A 27 -42.93 -1.27 -4.20
CA PRO A 27 -41.75 -1.78 -3.50
C PRO A 27 -41.77 -1.41 -2.01
N ASP A 28 -41.76 -2.42 -1.14
CA ASP A 28 -41.63 -2.27 0.31
C ASP A 28 -40.19 -2.56 0.81
N PHE A 29 -39.90 -2.21 2.05
CA PHE A 29 -38.60 -2.43 2.69
C PHE A 29 -38.39 -3.93 3.00
N ALA A 30 -37.64 -4.61 2.15
CA ALA A 30 -37.21 -6.00 2.35
C ALA A 30 -36.35 -6.25 3.62
N VAL A 31 -35.97 -5.21 4.36
CA VAL A 31 -35.29 -5.30 5.68
C VAL A 31 -35.79 -4.16 6.57
N ASP A 32 -36.10 -4.49 7.83
CA ASP A 32 -36.48 -3.52 8.87
C ASP A 32 -35.45 -2.37 9.04
N PRO A 33 -35.89 -1.09 9.08
CA PRO A 33 -35.02 0.05 9.33
C PRO A 33 -34.24 0.03 10.65
N ALA A 34 -34.75 -0.59 11.72
CA ALA A 34 -34.03 -0.64 13.00
C ALA A 34 -32.83 -1.62 12.94
N GLU A 35 -33.01 -2.81 12.34
CA GLU A 35 -31.92 -3.75 12.03
C GLU A 35 -30.90 -3.15 11.05
N MET A 36 -31.34 -2.41 10.03
CA MET A 36 -30.44 -1.67 9.13
C MET A 36 -29.62 -0.60 9.88
N THR A 37 -30.24 0.12 10.81
CA THR A 37 -29.56 1.09 11.68
C THR A 37 -28.54 0.39 12.58
N ARG A 38 -28.92 -0.71 13.22
CA ARG A 38 -28.07 -1.54 14.07
C ARG A 38 -26.83 -2.06 13.34
N ARG A 39 -27.00 -2.62 12.13
CA ARG A 39 -25.88 -3.06 11.28
C ARG A 39 -24.94 -1.92 10.92
N THR A 40 -25.49 -0.74 10.63
CA THR A 40 -24.71 0.46 10.31
C THR A 40 -23.89 0.95 11.51
N SER A 41 -24.44 0.88 12.73
CA SER A 41 -23.67 1.19 13.95
C SER A 41 -22.58 0.16 14.20
N MET A 42 -22.90 -1.15 14.15
CA MET A 42 -21.90 -2.22 14.32
C MET A 42 -20.71 -2.10 13.37
N LEU A 43 -20.94 -1.70 12.10
CA LEU A 43 -19.86 -1.41 11.15
C LEU A 43 -19.02 -0.19 11.58
N LYS A 44 -19.65 0.91 12.01
CA LYS A 44 -18.95 2.12 12.47
C LYS A 44 -18.12 1.87 13.73
N ASP A 45 -18.63 1.06 14.64
CA ASP A 45 -17.93 0.69 15.88
C ASP A 45 -16.77 -0.27 15.59
N TYR A 46 -16.98 -1.29 14.75
CA TYR A 46 -15.90 -2.17 14.28
C TYR A 46 -14.76 -1.41 13.60
N VAL A 47 -15.08 -0.47 12.69
CA VAL A 47 -14.08 0.40 12.03
C VAL A 47 -13.30 1.22 13.06
N ARG A 48 -13.97 1.81 14.07
CA ARG A 48 -13.31 2.63 15.10
C ARG A 48 -12.37 1.83 16.01
N GLU A 49 -12.70 0.55 16.24
CA GLU A 49 -12.02 -0.29 17.23
C GLU A 49 -10.96 -1.24 16.61
N HIS A 50 -11.10 -1.62 15.34
CA HIS A 50 -10.31 -2.70 14.71
C HIS A 50 -9.62 -2.29 13.39
N MET A 51 -9.84 -1.06 12.90
CA MET A 51 -9.21 -0.55 11.67
C MET A 51 -8.41 0.73 11.93
N SER A 52 -7.18 0.76 11.44
CA SER A 52 -6.20 1.83 11.64
C SER A 52 -6.19 2.80 10.46
N GLU A 53 -6.30 4.10 10.74
CA GLU A 53 -6.05 5.12 9.72
C GLU A 53 -4.57 5.10 9.29
N GLY A 54 -4.32 5.16 7.98
CA GLY A 54 -3.01 4.99 7.34
C GLY A 54 -2.72 3.57 6.86
N GLU A 55 -3.37 2.54 7.43
CA GLU A 55 -3.17 1.12 7.08
C GLU A 55 -4.40 0.51 6.41
N ASP A 56 -5.55 0.58 7.07
CA ASP A 56 -6.81 -0.01 6.59
C ASP A 56 -7.63 0.95 5.74
N TYR A 57 -7.52 2.26 6.02
CA TYR A 57 -8.17 3.34 5.29
C TYR A 57 -7.38 4.63 5.47
N GLY A 58 -7.65 5.66 4.68
CA GLY A 58 -7.10 7.00 4.94
C GLY A 58 -7.61 8.07 4.01
N ILE A 59 -7.47 9.34 4.42
CA ILE A 59 -7.71 10.48 3.53
C ILE A 59 -6.55 10.60 2.55
N VAL A 60 -6.87 10.53 1.26
CA VAL A 60 -5.93 10.65 0.14
C VAL A 60 -6.02 12.05 -0.48
N PRO A 61 -4.93 12.58 -1.08
CA PRO A 61 -4.85 13.97 -1.54
C PRO A 61 -6.02 14.40 -2.43
N GLY A 62 -6.79 15.40 -1.99
CA GLY A 62 -7.98 15.91 -2.69
C GLY A 62 -9.31 15.23 -2.34
N GLY A 63 -9.30 14.18 -1.52
CA GLY A 63 -10.52 13.53 -1.03
C GLY A 63 -11.12 14.20 0.19
N MET A 64 -12.46 14.30 0.25
CA MET A 64 -13.22 14.73 1.45
C MET A 64 -13.69 13.56 2.32
N LYS A 65 -13.54 12.32 1.84
CA LYS A 65 -13.86 11.08 2.56
C LYS A 65 -12.61 10.21 2.67
N PRO A 66 -12.49 9.37 3.73
CA PRO A 66 -11.47 8.33 3.77
C PRO A 66 -11.72 7.31 2.65
N THR A 67 -10.64 6.75 2.10
CA THR A 67 -10.69 5.70 1.07
C THR A 67 -10.28 4.37 1.70
N LEU A 68 -10.98 3.28 1.35
CA LEU A 68 -10.80 1.96 1.98
C LEU A 68 -9.64 1.20 1.33
N PHE A 69 -8.53 1.04 2.04
CA PHE A 69 -7.35 0.37 1.54
C PHE A 69 -7.48 -1.17 1.57
N LYS A 70 -6.58 -1.86 0.86
CA LYS A 70 -6.57 -3.33 0.77
C LYS A 70 -6.63 -4.06 2.13
N PRO A 71 -5.86 -3.68 3.18
CA PRO A 71 -5.94 -4.35 4.48
C PRO A 71 -7.34 -4.22 5.11
N GLY A 72 -7.93 -3.03 5.04
CA GLY A 72 -9.29 -2.78 5.53
C GLY A 72 -10.35 -3.55 4.76
N ALA A 73 -10.22 -3.65 3.43
CA ALA A 73 -11.10 -4.48 2.62
C ALA A 73 -10.98 -5.97 2.99
N GLU A 74 -9.77 -6.47 3.25
CA GLU A 74 -9.56 -7.86 3.67
C GLU A 74 -10.08 -8.14 5.10
N LYS A 75 -9.93 -7.20 6.05
CA LYS A 75 -10.57 -7.27 7.38
C LYS A 75 -12.09 -7.31 7.27
N LEU A 76 -12.68 -6.43 6.45
CA LEU A 76 -14.13 -6.38 6.23
C LEU A 76 -14.67 -7.65 5.56
N VAL A 77 -13.99 -8.18 4.54
CA VAL A 77 -14.32 -9.48 3.93
C VAL A 77 -14.23 -10.63 4.95
N ALA A 78 -13.25 -10.60 5.86
CA ALA A 78 -13.11 -11.60 6.91
C ALA A 78 -14.25 -11.54 7.94
N VAL A 79 -14.54 -10.35 8.52
CA VAL A 79 -15.53 -10.21 9.60
C VAL A 79 -16.98 -10.42 9.14
N PHE A 80 -17.30 -10.06 7.89
CA PHE A 80 -18.61 -10.37 7.29
C PHE A 80 -18.75 -11.84 6.84
N GLY A 81 -17.73 -12.68 7.04
CA GLY A 81 -17.77 -14.10 6.67
C GLY A 81 -17.79 -14.34 5.15
N LEU A 82 -17.20 -13.44 4.36
CA LEU A 82 -17.21 -13.48 2.90
C LEU A 82 -15.97 -14.21 2.36
N SER A 83 -16.05 -14.69 1.12
CA SER A 83 -14.99 -15.37 0.38
C SER A 83 -14.86 -14.76 -1.02
N PRO A 84 -13.69 -14.17 -1.37
CA PRO A 84 -13.49 -13.54 -2.68
C PRO A 84 -13.09 -14.57 -3.74
N PHE A 85 -13.86 -14.61 -4.82
CA PHE A 85 -13.54 -15.33 -6.05
C PHE A 85 -13.11 -14.32 -7.11
N VAL A 86 -11.90 -14.49 -7.67
CA VAL A 86 -11.26 -13.52 -8.57
C VAL A 86 -11.28 -14.06 -10.00
N GLU A 87 -11.76 -13.25 -10.94
CA GLU A 87 -11.93 -13.59 -12.36
C GLU A 87 -11.30 -12.48 -13.22
N ILE A 88 -10.43 -12.82 -14.18
CA ILE A 88 -9.83 -11.83 -15.08
C ILE A 88 -10.73 -11.77 -16.33
N THR A 89 -11.58 -10.75 -16.40
CA THR A 89 -12.60 -10.60 -17.45
C THR A 89 -12.02 -10.07 -18.75
N ASN A 90 -10.94 -9.28 -18.68
CA ASN A 90 -10.23 -8.78 -19.86
C ASN A 90 -8.71 -8.74 -19.64
N ARG A 91 -7.96 -9.04 -20.71
CA ARG A 91 -6.50 -8.96 -20.79
C ARG A 91 -6.10 -8.48 -22.17
N VAL A 92 -5.51 -7.29 -22.23
CA VAL A 92 -4.85 -6.73 -23.41
C VAL A 92 -3.37 -6.61 -23.09
N GLU A 93 -2.53 -7.25 -23.88
CA GLU A 93 -1.06 -7.25 -23.73
C GLU A 93 -0.41 -7.01 -25.08
N ASP A 94 -0.34 -5.74 -25.49
CA ASP A 94 0.39 -5.29 -26.67
C ASP A 94 1.82 -4.91 -26.24
N TRP A 95 2.73 -5.87 -26.38
CA TRP A 95 4.13 -5.72 -26.02
C TRP A 95 4.91 -4.82 -26.98
N ASP A 96 4.45 -4.67 -28.23
CA ASP A 96 5.11 -3.85 -29.25
C ASP A 96 4.84 -2.35 -29.03
N SER A 97 3.62 -1.96 -28.60
CA SER A 97 3.30 -0.58 -28.21
C SER A 97 3.42 -0.29 -26.70
N GLY A 98 3.80 -1.30 -25.90
CA GLY A 98 3.90 -1.22 -24.44
C GLY A 98 2.54 -1.02 -23.74
N PHE A 99 1.44 -1.34 -24.41
CA PHE A 99 0.09 -1.15 -23.88
C PHE A 99 -0.44 -2.41 -23.20
N LEU A 100 -0.53 -2.34 -21.88
CA LEU A 100 -1.12 -3.39 -21.05
C LEU A 100 -2.41 -2.85 -20.41
N ALA A 101 -3.49 -3.63 -20.46
CA ALA A 101 -4.71 -3.35 -19.72
C ALA A 101 -5.33 -4.66 -19.17
N TYR A 102 -5.73 -4.63 -17.91
CA TYR A 102 -6.43 -5.73 -17.25
C TYR A 102 -7.75 -5.25 -16.69
N GLU A 103 -8.78 -6.07 -16.84
CA GLU A 103 -10.05 -5.94 -16.13
C GLU A 103 -10.25 -7.19 -15.28
N VAL A 104 -10.69 -6.99 -14.05
CA VAL A 104 -10.88 -8.04 -13.06
C VAL A 104 -12.24 -7.87 -12.42
N LYS A 105 -13.00 -8.96 -12.34
CA LYS A 105 -14.18 -9.09 -11.48
C LYS A 105 -13.79 -9.81 -10.18
N VAL A 106 -14.34 -9.36 -9.05
CA VAL A 106 -14.34 -10.09 -7.78
C VAL A 106 -15.78 -10.36 -7.39
N ARG A 107 -16.09 -11.61 -7.04
CA ARG A 107 -17.39 -12.05 -6.53
C ARG A 107 -17.23 -12.43 -5.06
N LEU A 108 -17.98 -11.78 -4.16
CA LEU A 108 -17.96 -12.10 -2.73
C LEU A 108 -19.07 -13.09 -2.40
N VAL A 109 -18.69 -14.31 -2.03
CA VAL A 109 -19.62 -15.38 -1.62
C VAL A 109 -19.68 -15.46 -0.10
N ASN A 110 -20.88 -15.51 0.46
CA ASN A 110 -21.08 -15.69 1.89
C ASN A 110 -20.80 -17.15 2.30
N LYS A 111 -19.83 -17.37 3.19
CA LYS A 111 -19.40 -18.72 3.61
C LYS A 111 -20.53 -19.53 4.27
N ARG A 112 -21.54 -18.88 4.86
CA ARG A 112 -22.67 -19.53 5.54
C ARG A 112 -23.82 -19.90 4.60
N THR A 113 -24.13 -19.06 3.61
CA THR A 113 -25.28 -19.26 2.70
C THR A 113 -24.88 -19.78 1.32
N GLN A 114 -23.60 -19.69 0.96
CA GLN A 114 -23.05 -19.96 -0.39
C GLN A 114 -23.61 -19.07 -1.51
N ASN A 115 -24.39 -18.04 -1.17
CA ASN A 115 -24.87 -17.03 -2.11
C ASN A 115 -23.77 -15.99 -2.42
N VAL A 116 -23.82 -15.42 -3.63
CA VAL A 116 -23.07 -14.19 -3.96
C VAL A 116 -23.78 -13.00 -3.30
N GLU A 117 -23.08 -12.25 -2.47
CA GLU A 117 -23.59 -11.05 -1.78
C GLU A 117 -23.31 -9.77 -2.60
N ALA A 118 -22.19 -9.75 -3.33
CA ALA A 118 -21.84 -8.69 -4.27
C ALA A 118 -20.87 -9.17 -5.35
N GLU A 119 -20.88 -8.47 -6.47
CA GLU A 119 -19.76 -8.43 -7.42
C GLU A 119 -19.13 -7.04 -7.39
N GLY A 120 -17.88 -6.93 -7.83
CA GLY A 120 -17.21 -5.67 -8.08
C GLY A 120 -16.16 -5.79 -9.18
N VAL A 121 -15.86 -4.69 -9.86
CA VAL A 121 -14.99 -4.65 -11.04
C VAL A 121 -13.87 -3.63 -10.84
N GLY A 122 -12.67 -4.00 -11.26
CA GLY A 122 -11.49 -3.16 -11.21
C GLY A 122 -10.69 -3.31 -12.49
N SER A 123 -10.49 -2.20 -13.19
CA SER A 123 -9.60 -2.11 -14.34
C SER A 123 -8.31 -1.37 -13.97
N CYS A 124 -7.21 -1.66 -14.67
CA CYS A 124 -5.97 -0.89 -14.58
C CYS A 124 -5.17 -1.02 -15.89
N ASN A 125 -4.44 0.02 -16.30
CA ASN A 125 -3.65 0.00 -17.55
C ASN A 125 -2.31 0.78 -17.49
N SER A 126 -1.39 0.48 -18.41
CA SER A 126 -0.02 1.05 -18.44
C SER A 126 0.03 2.54 -18.80
N ARG A 127 -1.04 3.13 -19.33
CA ARG A 127 -1.10 4.56 -19.69
C ARG A 127 -1.60 5.46 -18.55
N GLU A 128 -1.96 4.90 -17.40
CA GLU A 128 -2.23 5.66 -16.17
C GLU A 128 -0.99 6.45 -15.72
N ARG A 129 -1.20 7.62 -15.08
CA ARG A 129 -0.11 8.56 -14.70
C ARG A 129 1.04 7.89 -13.93
N ARG A 130 0.74 6.89 -13.10
CA ARG A 130 1.70 6.14 -12.28
C ARG A 130 2.61 5.21 -13.11
N TYR A 131 2.16 4.75 -14.29
CA TYR A 131 2.85 3.72 -15.10
C TYR A 131 3.33 4.22 -16.46
N LYS A 132 2.81 5.35 -16.96
CA LYS A 132 3.03 5.88 -18.33
C LYS A 132 4.48 5.94 -18.83
N ASN A 133 5.45 6.09 -17.92
CA ASN A 133 6.88 6.22 -18.23
C ASN A 133 7.71 4.98 -17.83
N GLN A 134 7.06 3.86 -17.50
CA GLN A 134 7.71 2.61 -17.08
C GLN A 134 7.62 1.55 -18.18
N ASP A 135 8.60 0.65 -18.24
CA ASP A 135 8.57 -0.49 -19.16
C ASP A 135 7.42 -1.46 -18.84
N ALA A 136 6.74 -1.93 -19.89
CA ALA A 136 5.57 -2.79 -19.81
C ALA A 136 5.85 -4.11 -19.07
N ALA A 137 6.97 -4.79 -19.37
CA ALA A 137 7.30 -6.08 -18.75
C ALA A 137 7.52 -5.93 -17.24
N ASN A 138 8.12 -4.81 -16.80
CA ASN A 138 8.29 -4.49 -15.39
C ASN A 138 6.97 -4.15 -14.67
N VAL A 139 5.99 -3.50 -15.32
CA VAL A 139 4.73 -3.10 -14.67
C VAL A 139 3.57 -4.09 -14.81
N ALA A 140 3.61 -5.08 -15.72
CA ALA A 140 2.51 -6.00 -15.99
C ALA A 140 1.85 -6.61 -14.72
N ASN A 141 2.67 -7.17 -13.84
CA ASN A 141 2.22 -7.75 -12.57
C ASN A 141 1.65 -6.70 -11.61
N THR A 142 2.18 -5.48 -11.62
CA THR A 142 1.72 -4.35 -10.79
C THR A 142 0.34 -3.88 -11.25
N ILE A 143 0.14 -3.70 -12.56
CA ILE A 143 -1.15 -3.31 -13.14
C ILE A 143 -2.20 -4.40 -12.86
N LEU A 144 -1.88 -5.68 -13.06
CA LEU A 144 -2.79 -6.79 -12.75
C LEU A 144 -3.13 -6.87 -11.25
N LYS A 145 -2.17 -6.62 -10.35
CA LYS A 145 -2.42 -6.54 -8.90
C LYS A 145 -3.28 -5.33 -8.52
N MET A 146 -3.12 -4.20 -9.20
CA MET A 146 -3.96 -3.01 -9.00
C MET A 146 -5.40 -3.22 -9.47
N ALA A 147 -5.61 -3.83 -10.63
CA ALA A 147 -6.95 -4.23 -11.09
C ALA A 147 -7.63 -5.17 -10.07
N LYS A 148 -6.92 -6.20 -9.59
CA LYS A 148 -7.39 -7.08 -8.50
C LYS A 148 -7.72 -6.35 -7.20
N LYS A 149 -6.91 -5.36 -6.80
CA LYS A 149 -7.14 -4.54 -5.61
C LYS A 149 -8.41 -3.69 -5.76
N ARG A 150 -8.54 -2.94 -6.85
CA ARG A 150 -9.71 -2.09 -7.15
C ARG A 150 -11.00 -2.91 -7.14
N ALA A 151 -11.00 -4.08 -7.78
CA ALA A 151 -12.13 -5.01 -7.84
C ALA A 151 -12.54 -5.57 -6.47
N LEU A 152 -11.56 -5.90 -5.61
CA LEU A 152 -11.82 -6.38 -4.24
C LEU A 152 -12.44 -5.29 -3.37
N ILE A 153 -11.93 -4.07 -3.44
CA ILE A 153 -12.46 -2.92 -2.68
C ILE A 153 -13.91 -2.64 -3.13
N ASP A 154 -14.16 -2.59 -4.45
CA ASP A 154 -15.48 -2.39 -5.05
C ASP A 154 -16.54 -3.37 -4.52
N ALA A 155 -16.24 -4.67 -4.62
CA ALA A 155 -17.13 -5.73 -4.16
C ALA A 155 -17.34 -5.65 -2.63
N THR A 156 -16.31 -5.26 -1.87
CA THR A 156 -16.37 -5.14 -0.40
C THR A 156 -17.24 -3.97 0.03
N LEU A 157 -17.09 -2.80 -0.58
CA LEU A 157 -17.93 -1.62 -0.30
C LEU A 157 -19.41 -1.92 -0.58
N SER A 158 -19.68 -2.63 -1.67
CA SER A 158 -21.02 -3.10 -2.05
C SER A 158 -21.62 -4.10 -1.04
N ALA A 159 -20.93 -5.21 -0.74
CA ALA A 159 -21.44 -6.24 0.16
C ALA A 159 -21.66 -5.74 1.59
N THR A 160 -20.71 -4.96 2.11
CA THR A 160 -20.74 -4.46 3.50
C THR A 160 -21.54 -3.17 3.67
N ARG A 161 -21.96 -2.52 2.57
CA ARG A 161 -22.61 -1.19 2.54
C ARG A 161 -21.72 -0.07 3.10
N ALA A 162 -20.41 -0.27 3.12
CA ALA A 162 -19.45 0.67 3.70
C ALA A 162 -19.17 1.92 2.82
N SER A 163 -19.71 2.00 1.60
CA SER A 163 -19.63 3.16 0.68
C SER A 163 -20.22 4.47 1.25
N GLY A 164 -21.07 4.38 2.28
CA GLY A 164 -21.48 5.55 3.06
C GLY A 164 -20.29 6.21 3.79
N MET A 165 -19.38 5.40 4.34
CA MET A 165 -18.21 5.83 5.11
C MET A 165 -16.98 6.07 4.24
N PHE A 166 -16.69 5.15 3.31
CA PHE A 166 -15.48 5.17 2.50
C PHE A 166 -15.76 5.46 1.02
N THR A 167 -14.80 6.10 0.34
CA THR A 167 -14.73 6.21 -1.13
C THR A 167 -13.80 5.15 -1.73
N GLN A 168 -13.84 5.05 -3.07
CA GLN A 168 -13.01 4.13 -3.88
C GLN A 168 -11.98 4.90 -4.73
N ASP A 169 -12.30 6.12 -5.13
CA ASP A 169 -11.85 6.71 -6.40
C ASP A 169 -10.45 7.33 -6.40
N LEU A 170 -9.77 7.38 -5.24
CA LEU A 170 -8.67 8.33 -5.02
C LEU A 170 -7.34 7.70 -4.52
N GLU A 171 -7.22 6.37 -4.39
CA GLU A 171 -5.97 5.70 -3.96
C GLU A 171 -4.75 5.94 -4.88
N ASP A 172 -5.00 6.43 -6.10
CA ASP A 172 -3.99 6.69 -7.13
C ASP A 172 -3.60 8.17 -7.23
N LEU A 173 -4.14 9.04 -6.35
CA LEU A 173 -3.66 10.41 -6.14
C LEU A 173 -2.41 10.47 -5.25
N ASP A 174 -1.37 9.78 -5.76
CA ASP A 174 0.04 10.09 -5.53
C ASP A 174 0.59 10.07 -4.08
N LEU A 175 0.50 8.90 -3.45
CA LEU A 175 1.42 8.49 -2.39
C LEU A 175 2.84 8.13 -2.95
N GLY A 176 3.21 8.59 -4.16
CA GLY A 176 4.43 8.21 -4.86
C GLY A 176 5.57 9.24 -4.80
N ALA A 177 5.28 10.49 -4.44
CA ALA A 177 6.23 11.62 -4.46
C ALA A 177 7.35 11.59 -3.39
N GLN A 178 7.76 10.40 -2.91
CA GLN A 178 8.87 10.21 -1.97
C GLN A 178 9.86 9.12 -2.42
N SER A 179 10.47 9.29 -3.59
CA SER A 179 11.79 8.68 -3.89
C SER A 179 12.54 9.29 -5.10
N GLU A 180 12.15 10.47 -5.60
CA GLU A 180 13.03 11.19 -6.53
C GLU A 180 14.22 11.80 -5.78
N THR A 181 15.41 11.26 -6.03
CA THR A 181 16.67 11.87 -5.61
C THR A 181 16.87 13.18 -6.39
N PRO A 182 17.07 14.34 -5.72
CA PRO A 182 17.20 15.60 -6.43
C PRO A 182 18.41 15.60 -7.39
N ARG A 183 18.14 15.59 -8.70
CA ARG A 183 19.18 15.86 -9.70
C ARG A 183 19.63 17.32 -9.53
N SER A 184 20.93 17.51 -9.33
CA SER A 184 21.52 18.80 -9.02
C SER A 184 21.47 19.76 -10.21
N ALA A 185 20.54 20.71 -10.16
CA ALA A 185 20.58 21.90 -11.00
C ALA A 185 21.57 22.91 -10.42
N ARG A 186 22.57 23.29 -11.23
CA ARG A 186 23.39 24.50 -11.10
C ARG A 186 22.73 25.61 -11.93
N GLU A 187 23.03 26.92 -11.89
CA GLU A 187 23.93 27.87 -11.17
C GLU A 187 23.17 29.22 -11.27
N ASP A 188 23.25 30.27 -10.43
CA ASP A 188 23.90 30.62 -9.15
C ASP A 188 23.12 31.85 -8.56
N GLY A 189 23.44 32.37 -7.36
CA GLY A 189 22.98 33.73 -6.96
C GLY A 189 22.91 34.10 -5.47
N GLN A 190 23.96 34.76 -4.97
CA GLN A 190 24.03 35.74 -3.86
C GLN A 190 23.33 35.55 -2.48
N GLN A 191 24.12 35.91 -1.46
CA GLN A 191 23.78 36.47 -0.13
C GLN A 191 23.43 35.54 1.04
N ARG A 192 23.78 36.05 2.24
CA ARG A 192 23.96 35.36 3.54
C ARG A 192 23.73 36.40 4.66
N PRO A 193 23.66 36.03 5.96
CA PRO A 193 22.39 35.92 6.66
C PRO A 193 22.21 36.98 7.76
N SER A 194 20.99 37.10 8.29
CA SER A 194 20.73 37.70 9.61
C SER A 194 20.30 36.63 10.62
N ARG A 195 20.63 36.83 11.89
CA ARG A 195 20.44 35.87 13.00
C ARG A 195 19.92 36.61 14.23
N ALA A 196 18.70 36.30 14.65
CA ALA A 196 18.13 36.69 15.94
C ALA A 196 17.18 35.58 16.42
N ALA A 197 16.95 35.48 17.72
CA ALA A 197 16.24 34.36 18.32
C ALA A 197 15.03 34.78 19.16
N ALA A 198 13.98 33.97 19.10
CA ALA A 198 12.99 33.78 20.14
C ALA A 198 12.32 32.40 19.92
N ALA A 199 11.85 31.62 20.87
CA ALA A 199 12.18 31.35 22.28
C ALA A 199 10.95 30.60 22.87
N SER A 200 11.20 29.57 23.68
CA SER A 200 10.27 28.95 24.65
C SER A 200 9.21 27.90 24.18
N ALA A 201 8.73 27.17 25.20
CA ALA A 201 7.47 26.40 25.30
C ALA A 201 7.33 25.03 24.58
N ALA A 202 7.96 24.02 25.17
CA ALA A 202 7.40 22.70 25.53
C ALA A 202 6.24 22.08 24.72
N ALA A 203 6.52 20.91 24.12
CA ALA A 203 5.54 19.83 23.94
C ALA A 203 6.24 18.46 24.05
N THR A 204 5.75 17.58 24.95
CA THR A 204 6.20 16.19 25.04
C THR A 204 5.41 15.35 24.06
N THR A 205 6.06 14.82 23.01
CA THR A 205 5.43 13.89 22.07
C THR A 205 6.37 12.71 21.78
N THR A 206 6.13 11.58 22.44
CA THR A 206 6.86 10.33 22.20
C THR A 206 6.43 9.71 20.88
N ASN A 207 7.27 9.85 19.85
CA ASN A 207 7.23 9.00 18.66
C ASN A 207 8.67 8.68 18.22
N ASP A 208 9.42 8.11 19.17
CA ASP A 208 10.85 7.79 19.08
C ASP A 208 11.09 6.32 18.69
N VAL A 209 10.21 5.78 17.84
CA VAL A 209 10.33 4.41 17.30
C VAL A 209 11.40 4.39 16.21
N LEU A 210 12.25 3.35 16.22
CA LEU A 210 13.29 3.11 15.21
C LEU A 210 12.76 3.25 13.78
N THR A 211 13.50 3.95 12.91
CA THR A 211 13.13 4.03 11.49
C THR A 211 13.66 2.84 10.69
N ASP A 212 12.92 2.39 9.67
CA ASP A 212 13.36 1.34 8.73
C ASP A 212 14.72 1.63 8.08
N ALA A 213 15.08 2.92 7.94
CA ALA A 213 16.38 3.34 7.43
C ALA A 213 17.51 3.03 8.43
N GLN A 214 17.31 3.36 9.72
CA GLN A 214 18.26 3.07 10.79
C GLN A 214 18.35 1.56 11.05
N HIS A 215 17.23 0.85 11.08
CA HIS A 215 17.20 -0.60 11.26
C HIS A 215 18.01 -1.33 10.18
N ARG A 216 17.78 -1.00 8.90
CA ARG A 216 18.58 -1.53 7.78
C ARG A 216 20.05 -1.11 7.83
N ALA A 217 20.35 0.11 8.26
CA ALA A 217 21.74 0.56 8.41
C ALA A 217 22.50 -0.23 9.49
N ILE A 218 21.89 -0.47 10.66
CA ILE A 218 22.49 -1.28 11.72
C ILE A 218 22.78 -2.70 11.22
N LEU A 219 21.79 -3.38 10.66
CA LEU A 219 21.96 -4.76 10.15
C LEU A 219 23.01 -4.85 9.03
N ALA A 220 23.13 -3.83 8.18
CA ALA A 220 24.12 -3.78 7.10
C ALA A 220 25.55 -3.52 7.61
N ILE A 221 25.74 -2.73 8.67
CA ILE A 221 27.06 -2.48 9.27
C ILE A 221 27.46 -3.64 10.18
N ALA A 222 26.56 -4.12 11.05
CA ALA A 222 26.80 -5.28 11.92
C ALA A 222 27.15 -6.55 11.14
N GLY A 223 26.50 -6.78 9.98
CA GLY A 223 26.85 -7.88 9.08
C GLY A 223 28.26 -7.79 8.45
N ARG A 224 28.89 -6.60 8.46
CA ARG A 224 30.31 -6.39 8.08
C ARG A 224 31.26 -6.51 9.27
N VAL A 225 30.81 -6.21 10.50
CA VAL A 225 31.61 -6.29 11.73
C VAL A 225 31.69 -7.74 12.27
N PHE A 226 30.54 -8.38 12.48
CA PHE A 226 30.43 -9.70 13.15
C PHE A 226 30.24 -10.87 12.18
N GLY A 227 30.15 -10.58 10.87
CA GLY A 227 29.81 -11.56 9.85
C GLY A 227 28.35 -12.01 9.91
N ARG A 228 27.95 -12.83 8.93
CA ARG A 228 26.53 -13.12 8.65
C ARG A 228 25.86 -14.06 9.65
N HIS A 229 26.62 -14.76 10.48
CA HIS A 229 26.12 -15.84 11.35
C HIS A 229 26.03 -15.46 12.85
N SER A 230 26.84 -14.50 13.34
CA SER A 230 26.86 -14.12 14.76
C SER A 230 26.16 -12.79 15.06
N ARG A 231 25.83 -12.01 14.02
CA ARG A 231 25.36 -10.62 14.09
C ARG A 231 24.19 -10.34 15.05
N GLU A 232 23.30 -11.30 15.28
CA GLU A 232 22.10 -11.09 16.11
C GLU A 232 22.45 -11.26 17.59
N GLU A 233 23.10 -12.37 17.98
CA GLU A 233 23.59 -12.55 19.35
C GLU A 233 24.61 -11.47 19.78
N ASP A 234 25.48 -11.03 18.87
CA ASP A 234 26.50 -10.03 19.20
C ASP A 234 25.93 -8.60 19.26
N LEU A 235 24.86 -8.29 18.50
CA LEU A 235 24.13 -7.03 18.67
C LEU A 235 23.39 -6.97 20.00
N ASP A 236 22.68 -8.04 20.39
CA ASP A 236 21.96 -8.14 21.67
C ASP A 236 22.89 -8.21 22.89
N ARG A 237 24.21 -8.44 22.68
CA ARG A 237 25.26 -8.27 23.71
C ARG A 237 25.76 -6.84 23.83
N MET A 238 25.77 -6.06 22.74
CA MET A 238 26.16 -4.65 22.74
C MET A 238 25.02 -3.75 23.24
N VAL A 239 23.79 -4.03 22.81
CA VAL A 239 22.57 -3.37 23.24
C VAL A 239 21.85 -4.32 24.19
N ASN A 240 21.76 -3.99 25.48
CA ASN A 240 21.08 -4.81 26.50
C ASN A 240 19.53 -4.76 26.39
N LYS A 241 19.00 -4.66 25.15
CA LYS A 241 17.59 -4.60 24.74
C LYS A 241 17.51 -5.08 23.28
N PRO A 242 16.42 -5.73 22.84
CA PRO A 242 16.26 -6.13 21.46
C PRO A 242 16.21 -4.92 20.51
N LEU A 243 16.71 -5.11 19.29
CA LEU A 243 16.94 -4.03 18.32
C LEU A 243 15.70 -3.19 17.99
N ASP A 244 14.51 -3.81 17.99
CA ASP A 244 13.21 -3.15 17.72
C ASP A 244 12.78 -2.15 18.82
N GLN A 245 13.47 -2.12 19.97
CA GLN A 245 13.18 -1.23 21.10
C GLN A 245 14.17 -0.06 21.25
N LEU A 246 15.03 0.16 20.25
CA LEU A 246 15.96 1.30 20.20
C LEU A 246 15.25 2.60 19.86
N SER A 247 15.56 3.67 20.61
CA SER A 247 15.26 5.04 20.17
C SER A 247 16.04 5.41 18.90
N LYS A 248 15.58 6.45 18.20
CA LYS A 248 16.33 7.05 17.07
C LYS A 248 17.69 7.58 17.51
N SER A 249 17.83 7.95 18.80
CA SER A 249 19.09 8.43 19.37
C SER A 249 20.08 7.28 19.64
N GLU A 250 19.67 6.23 20.35
CA GLU A 250 20.48 5.04 20.64
C GLU A 250 20.89 4.33 19.35
N ALA A 251 19.97 4.20 18.39
CA ALA A 251 20.24 3.60 17.07
C ALA A 251 21.30 4.36 16.26
N SER A 252 21.33 5.69 16.37
CA SER A 252 22.34 6.51 15.69
C SER A 252 23.71 6.37 16.36
N GLY A 253 23.76 6.33 17.69
CA GLY A 253 24.98 6.04 18.45
C GLY A 253 25.55 4.64 18.14
N LEU A 254 24.68 3.63 18.01
CA LEU A 254 25.06 2.27 17.64
C LEU A 254 25.65 2.21 16.22
N ILE A 255 25.06 2.92 15.24
CA ILE A 255 25.58 3.02 13.87
C ILE A 255 27.02 3.57 13.88
N ASP A 256 27.29 4.62 14.66
CA ASP A 256 28.62 5.23 14.71
C ASP A 256 29.62 4.39 15.53
N GLN A 257 29.18 3.67 16.57
CA GLN A 257 30.00 2.69 17.28
C GLN A 257 30.42 1.52 16.35
N LEU A 258 29.48 0.97 15.57
CA LEU A 258 29.75 -0.11 14.61
C LEU A 258 30.66 0.36 13.47
N ARG A 259 30.54 1.61 13.02
CA ARG A 259 31.48 2.22 12.06
C ARG A 259 32.88 2.38 12.64
N GLY A 260 32.99 2.79 13.91
CA GLY A 260 34.26 2.86 14.63
C GLY A 260 34.99 1.51 14.66
N MET A 261 34.26 0.40 14.82
CA MET A 261 34.82 -0.95 14.76
C MET A 261 35.32 -1.37 13.36
N LEU A 262 34.85 -0.72 12.29
CA LEU A 262 35.35 -0.90 10.92
C LEU A 262 36.48 0.08 10.53
N GLY A 263 36.81 1.04 11.41
CA GLY A 263 37.68 2.17 11.07
C GLY A 263 37.04 3.19 10.11
N GLU A 264 35.72 3.12 9.90
CA GLU A 264 34.97 4.03 9.02
C GLU A 264 34.66 5.36 9.75
N SER A 265 35.63 6.27 9.78
CA SER A 265 35.44 7.63 10.29
C SER A 265 34.23 8.33 9.64
N ALA A 266 33.35 8.90 10.46
CA ALA A 266 32.22 9.71 9.99
C ALA A 266 32.68 10.90 9.11
N PRO A 267 31.87 11.34 8.11
CA PRO A 267 32.25 12.43 7.21
C PRO A 267 32.49 13.73 7.98
N ASN A 268 33.76 14.14 8.07
CA ASN A 268 34.21 15.07 9.09
C ASN A 268 33.85 16.53 8.78
N ALA A 269 32.83 17.05 9.47
CA ALA A 269 32.32 18.41 9.29
C ALA A 269 33.10 19.45 10.11
N ARG A 270 34.33 19.79 9.68
CA ARG A 270 35.05 21.07 9.92
C ARG A 270 36.41 21.07 9.21
N GLY A 271 36.58 21.98 8.24
CA GLY A 271 37.92 22.46 7.88
C GLY A 271 38.32 23.59 8.84
N GLY A 272 39.49 23.47 9.45
CA GLY A 272 40.08 24.45 10.36
C GLY A 272 41.58 24.18 10.49
N ASP A 273 42.38 25.22 10.61
CA ASP A 273 43.80 25.20 10.23
C ASP A 273 44.69 24.26 11.04
N GLY A 274 45.71 23.72 10.37
CA GLY A 274 46.81 22.96 10.95
C GLY A 274 48.08 23.12 10.12
N ASP A 275 48.96 24.02 10.53
CA ASP A 275 50.27 24.24 9.89
C ASP A 275 51.16 22.99 10.04
N ALA A 276 51.75 22.57 8.93
CA ALA A 276 52.67 21.45 8.84
C ALA A 276 53.76 21.71 7.78
N THR A 277 54.54 22.77 7.98
CA THR A 277 55.82 23.03 7.31
C THR A 277 56.59 21.76 6.90
N PHE A 278 56.89 21.59 5.60
CA PHE A 278 57.95 20.67 5.17
C PHE A 278 58.76 21.18 3.98
N SER A 279 60.02 20.72 3.90
CA SER A 279 61.12 21.46 3.27
C SER A 279 61.15 21.47 1.73
N ARG A 280 61.73 22.56 1.22
CA ARG A 280 62.02 22.83 -0.20
C ARG A 280 63.09 21.88 -0.76
N ALA A 281 62.69 20.94 -1.61
CA ALA A 281 63.59 20.06 -2.35
C ALA A 281 63.71 20.48 -3.83
N THR A 282 64.72 21.27 -4.17
CA THR A 282 64.99 21.68 -5.56
C THR A 282 65.82 20.64 -6.32
N ARG A 283 65.23 20.05 -7.38
CA ARG A 283 65.98 19.44 -8.49
C ARG A 283 65.27 19.69 -9.82
N ASN A 284 65.66 20.77 -10.50
CA ASN A 284 65.60 20.76 -11.95
C ASN A 284 66.74 19.86 -12.46
N GLY A 285 66.47 19.06 -13.47
CA GLY A 285 67.44 18.28 -14.22
C GLY A 285 67.02 18.30 -15.69
N ASP A 286 67.98 18.42 -16.59
CA ASP A 286 67.73 18.95 -17.94
C ASP A 286 66.93 18.03 -18.87
N GLY A 287 66.27 18.67 -19.84
CA GLY A 287 65.38 18.02 -20.81
C GLY A 287 65.47 18.56 -22.24
N ARG A 288 66.37 19.52 -22.54
CA ARG A 288 66.83 19.92 -23.88
C ARG A 288 67.98 20.94 -23.80
#